data_AF-A0A8T7F3J0-F1
#
_entry.id   AF-A0A8T7F3J0-F1
#
_cell.length_a   1.000
_cell.length_b   1.000
_cell.length_c   1.000
_cell.angle_alpha   90.00
_cell.angle_beta   90.00
_cell.angle_gamma   90.00
#
_symmetry.space_group_name_H-M   'P 1'
#
loop_
_entity.id
_entity.type
_entity.pdbx_description
1 polymer ?
#
loop_
_entity_poly.entity_id
_entity_poly.type
_entity_poly.pdbx_seq_one_letter_code
_entity_poly.pdbx_strand_id
1 'polypeptide(L)'
;MTNKFDIPSIPTAGEPPLKLTVDAEHVGIRLAMPLLAIAGLIIGFMVGQMITRLIDEALSSLCLGIPLALIGLVLFTQIGERVIKPKWPSGRFVLLDASQLLFRDKRRKETTFSWADPLDFYAWYFPIAKRRTRVERGWYCAAVQLQQNERVVSLYTFLDPDKASDIPHFKERFIKLRKRKEMDDVKAFDPRLAAQLTRLHKMENERWLHGGELSNQDFLTLMQLVERHGRYGFGS
;
A
#
# COMPACT_ATOMS: atom_id res chain seq x y z
N MET A 1 14.62 -6.48 -18.55
CA MET A 1 13.82 -5.28 -18.90
C MET A 1 13.37 -4.66 -17.59
N THR A 2 14.06 -3.61 -17.12
CA THR A 2 13.68 -2.86 -15.91
C THR A 2 12.41 -2.08 -16.24
N ASN A 3 11.27 -2.50 -15.67
CA ASN A 3 10.03 -1.73 -15.75
C ASN A 3 10.23 -0.46 -14.92
N LYS A 4 10.71 0.59 -15.59
CA LYS A 4 10.81 1.93 -15.02
C LYS A 4 9.41 2.35 -14.58
N PHE A 5 9.30 2.94 -13.39
CA PHE A 5 8.02 3.42 -12.90
C PHE A 5 7.41 4.42 -13.89
N ASP A 6 6.19 4.14 -14.35
CA ASP A 6 5.43 5.06 -15.18
C ASP A 6 4.77 6.10 -14.29
N ILE A 7 5.47 7.19 -14.00
CA ILE A 7 4.99 8.16 -13.02
C ILE A 7 4.07 9.15 -13.74
N PRO A 8 2.77 9.23 -13.38
CA PRO A 8 1.85 10.15 -14.02
C PRO A 8 2.30 11.60 -13.81
N SER A 9 2.02 12.45 -14.79
CA SER A 9 2.27 13.89 -14.67
C SER A 9 1.42 14.49 -13.55
N ILE A 10 2.02 15.46 -12.86
CA ILE A 10 1.34 16.23 -11.80
C ILE A 10 0.20 17.05 -12.44
N PRO A 11 -1.03 17.00 -11.88
CA PRO A 11 -2.13 17.82 -12.36
C PRO A 11 -1.78 19.31 -12.30
N THR A 12 -2.05 20.03 -13.39
CA THR A 12 -1.92 21.49 -13.45
C THR A 12 -3.26 22.15 -13.09
N ALA A 13 -3.24 23.45 -12.75
CA ALA A 13 -4.46 24.20 -12.43
C ALA A 13 -5.50 24.07 -13.57
N GLY A 14 -6.68 23.53 -13.24
CA GLY A 14 -7.77 23.28 -14.19
C GLY A 14 -7.90 21.82 -14.66
N GLU A 15 -6.93 20.95 -14.37
CA GLU A 15 -7.03 19.51 -14.61
C GLU A 15 -7.77 18.80 -13.45
N PRO A 16 -8.42 17.66 -13.70
CA PRO A 16 -9.04 16.89 -12.63
C PRO A 16 -8.00 16.39 -11.62
N PRO A 17 -8.32 16.38 -10.31
CA PRO A 17 -7.36 15.96 -9.29
C PRO A 17 -6.99 14.49 -9.47
N LEU A 18 -5.69 14.19 -9.34
CA LEU A 18 -5.17 12.84 -9.41
C LEU A 18 -5.54 12.10 -8.12
N LYS A 19 -6.30 11.02 -8.25
CA LYS A 19 -6.75 10.20 -7.13
C LYS A 19 -5.84 8.99 -6.95
N LEU A 20 -5.12 8.96 -5.83
CA LEU A 20 -4.34 7.80 -5.40
C LEU A 20 -5.16 6.95 -4.42
N THR A 21 -5.23 5.64 -4.67
CA THR A 21 -5.94 4.72 -3.78
C THR A 21 -5.09 4.34 -2.58
N VAL A 22 -5.65 4.45 -1.38
CA VAL A 22 -4.98 4.08 -0.13
C VAL A 22 -5.59 2.79 0.39
N ASP A 23 -4.75 1.86 0.87
CA ASP A 23 -5.13 0.53 1.37
C ASP A 23 -5.94 -0.27 0.35
N ALA A 24 -5.36 -0.53 -0.82
CA ALA A 24 -6.00 -1.35 -1.87
C ALA A 24 -6.41 -2.76 -1.40
N GLU A 25 -5.96 -3.20 -0.22
CA GLU A 25 -6.24 -4.53 0.33
C GLU A 25 -6.76 -4.47 1.77
N HIS A 26 -7.80 -3.67 1.97
CA HIS A 26 -8.54 -3.58 3.24
C HIS A 26 -9.25 -4.88 3.60
N VAL A 27 -9.72 -4.95 4.86
CA VAL A 27 -10.37 -6.14 5.45
C VAL A 27 -11.52 -6.67 4.60
N GLY A 28 -12.28 -5.79 3.93
CA GLY A 28 -13.39 -6.17 3.06
C GLY A 28 -12.96 -7.09 1.92
N ILE A 29 -11.90 -6.75 1.19
CA ILE A 29 -11.37 -7.60 0.12
C ILE A 29 -10.82 -8.92 0.70
N ARG A 30 -10.16 -8.86 1.86
CA ARG A 30 -9.61 -10.07 2.51
C ARG A 30 -10.69 -11.08 2.90
N LEU A 31 -11.89 -10.62 3.22
CA LEU A 31 -13.05 -11.47 3.50
C LEU A 31 -13.78 -11.89 2.22
N ALA A 32 -13.90 -10.99 1.25
CA ALA A 32 -14.59 -11.26 -0.01
C ALA A 32 -13.88 -12.34 -0.83
N MET A 33 -12.55 -12.35 -0.87
CA MET A 33 -11.79 -13.30 -1.70
C MET A 33 -12.01 -14.77 -1.30
N PRO A 34 -11.90 -15.18 -0.02
CA PRO A 34 -12.25 -16.54 0.40
C PRO A 34 -13.72 -16.89 0.14
N LEU A 35 -14.63 -15.94 0.32
CA LEU A 35 -16.06 -16.17 0.04
C LEU A 35 -16.32 -16.41 -1.44
N LEU A 36 -15.66 -15.65 -2.34
CA LEU A 36 -15.70 -15.90 -3.79
C LEU A 36 -15.12 -17.27 -4.14
N ALA A 37 -14.03 -17.66 -3.50
CA ALA A 37 -13.42 -18.97 -3.71
C ALA A 37 -14.37 -20.11 -3.32
N ILE A 38 -15.02 -20.01 -2.16
CA ILE A 38 -16.04 -20.97 -1.69
C ILE A 38 -17.23 -20.99 -2.65
N ALA A 39 -17.71 -19.84 -3.09
CA ALA A 39 -18.79 -19.76 -4.08
C ALA A 39 -18.40 -20.44 -5.40
N GLY A 40 -17.18 -20.22 -5.88
CA GLY A 40 -16.62 -20.88 -7.06
C GLY A 40 -16.57 -22.40 -6.94
N LEU A 41 -16.16 -22.93 -5.77
CA LEU A 41 -16.18 -24.37 -5.49
C LEU A 41 -17.60 -24.93 -5.56
N ILE A 42 -18.56 -24.30 -4.87
CA ILE A 42 -19.96 -24.75 -4.83
C ILE A 42 -20.57 -24.74 -6.22
N ILE A 43 -20.43 -23.63 -6.95
CA ILE A 43 -20.99 -23.47 -8.30
C ILE A 43 -20.34 -24.47 -9.26
N GLY A 44 -19.01 -24.58 -9.25
CA GLY A 44 -18.29 -25.52 -10.10
C GLY A 44 -18.69 -26.98 -9.82
N PHE A 45 -18.87 -27.36 -8.55
CA PHE A 45 -19.35 -28.68 -8.17
C PHE A 45 -20.78 -28.94 -8.66
N MET A 46 -21.70 -27.99 -8.45
CA MET A 46 -23.10 -28.09 -8.91
C MET A 46 -23.18 -28.23 -10.43
N VAL A 47 -22.40 -27.43 -11.18
CA VAL A 47 -22.31 -27.53 -12.64
C VAL A 47 -21.78 -28.91 -13.05
N GLY A 48 -20.75 -29.42 -12.37
CA GLY A 48 -20.23 -30.76 -12.67
C GLY A 48 -21.24 -31.88 -12.38
N GLN A 49 -22.01 -31.79 -11.30
CA GLN A 49 -23.09 -32.73 -11.04
C GLN A 49 -24.19 -32.65 -12.11
N MET A 50 -24.57 -31.43 -12.53
CA MET A 50 -25.55 -31.22 -13.58
C MET A 50 -25.10 -31.84 -14.91
N ILE A 51 -23.85 -31.61 -15.31
CA ILE A 51 -23.27 -32.17 -16.54
C ILE A 51 -23.21 -33.71 -16.45
N THR A 52 -22.80 -34.26 -15.29
CA THR A 52 -22.73 -35.72 -15.11
C THR A 52 -24.10 -36.37 -15.35
N ARG A 53 -25.16 -35.81 -14.75
CA ARG A 53 -26.54 -36.29 -14.93
C ARG A 53 -27.03 -36.20 -16.38
N LEU A 54 -26.53 -35.26 -17.17
CA LEU A 54 -26.89 -35.12 -18.58
C LEU A 54 -26.16 -36.11 -19.49
N ILE A 55 -24.97 -36.56 -19.09
CA ILE A 55 -24.14 -37.47 -19.89
C ILE A 55 -24.51 -38.93 -19.58
N ASP A 56 -24.46 -39.31 -18.30
CA ASP A 56 -24.71 -40.69 -17.87
C ASP A 56 -24.99 -40.71 -16.35
N GLU A 57 -26.15 -41.25 -15.96
CA GLU A 57 -26.53 -41.41 -14.56
C GLU A 57 -25.68 -42.45 -13.81
N ALA A 58 -25.05 -43.39 -14.53
CA ALA A 58 -24.16 -44.39 -13.95
C ALA A 58 -22.79 -43.80 -13.56
N LEU A 59 -22.42 -42.64 -14.10
CA LEU A 59 -21.16 -41.99 -13.79
C LEU A 59 -21.22 -41.38 -12.38
N SER A 60 -20.22 -41.65 -11.55
CA SER A 60 -20.15 -41.05 -10.22
C SER A 60 -20.12 -39.51 -10.33
N SER A 61 -21.01 -38.85 -9.59
CA SER A 61 -21.12 -37.38 -9.55
C SER A 61 -19.83 -36.67 -9.12
N LEU A 62 -18.91 -37.39 -8.48
CA LEU A 62 -17.60 -36.87 -8.07
C LEU A 62 -16.61 -36.77 -9.23
N CYS A 63 -16.79 -37.56 -10.30
CA CYS A 63 -15.86 -37.65 -11.43
C CYS A 63 -15.70 -36.29 -12.14
N LEU A 64 -16.81 -35.63 -12.46
CA LEU A 64 -16.80 -34.28 -13.04
C LEU A 64 -17.00 -33.19 -11.98
N GLY A 65 -17.65 -33.50 -10.85
CA GLY A 65 -17.91 -32.55 -9.78
C GLY A 65 -16.63 -31.94 -9.20
N ILE A 66 -15.64 -32.77 -8.84
CA ILE A 66 -14.41 -32.29 -8.19
C ILE A 66 -13.55 -31.45 -9.16
N PRO A 67 -13.23 -31.90 -10.39
CA PRO A 67 -12.45 -31.08 -11.32
C PRO A 67 -13.12 -29.75 -11.64
N LEU A 68 -14.44 -29.74 -11.87
CA LEU A 68 -15.17 -28.49 -12.17
C LEU A 68 -15.28 -27.57 -10.96
N ALA A 69 -15.34 -28.10 -9.74
CA ALA A 69 -15.21 -27.29 -8.53
C ALA A 69 -13.86 -26.57 -8.45
N LEU A 70 -12.75 -27.28 -8.72
CA LEU A 70 -11.41 -26.69 -8.72
C LEU A 70 -11.25 -25.63 -9.82
N ILE A 71 -11.82 -25.87 -11.01
CA ILE A 71 -11.88 -24.86 -12.07
C ILE A 71 -12.68 -23.65 -11.60
N GLY A 72 -13.83 -23.86 -10.96
CA GLY A 72 -14.67 -22.82 -10.40
C GLY A 72 -13.93 -21.97 -9.35
N LEU A 73 -13.19 -22.59 -8.44
CA LEU A 73 -12.32 -21.91 -7.47
C LEU A 73 -11.33 -20.97 -8.17
N VAL A 74 -10.60 -21.46 -9.18
CA VAL A 74 -9.60 -20.67 -9.89
C VAL A 74 -10.26 -19.53 -10.67
N LEU A 75 -11.37 -19.79 -11.35
CA LEU A 75 -12.07 -18.75 -12.13
C LEU A 75 -12.62 -17.64 -11.24
N PHE A 76 -13.30 -17.99 -10.13
CA PHE A 76 -13.89 -16.99 -9.24
C PHE A 76 -12.82 -16.18 -8.49
N THR A 77 -11.71 -16.81 -8.10
CA THR A 77 -10.58 -16.07 -7.51
C THR A 77 -9.95 -15.12 -8.52
N GLN A 78 -9.74 -15.54 -9.78
CA GLN A 78 -9.25 -14.66 -10.85
C GLN A 78 -10.21 -13.49 -11.14
N ILE A 79 -11.52 -13.73 -11.17
CA ILE A 79 -12.53 -12.67 -11.32
C ILE A 79 -12.46 -11.70 -10.12
N GLY A 80 -12.33 -12.23 -8.91
CA GLY A 80 -12.15 -11.44 -7.69
C GLY A 80 -10.94 -10.50 -7.79
N GLU A 81 -9.80 -11.01 -8.24
CA GLU A 81 -8.57 -10.23 -8.35
C GLU A 81 -8.61 -9.20 -9.49
N ARG A 82 -9.15 -9.56 -10.65
CA ARG A 82 -9.09 -8.69 -11.85
C ARG A 82 -10.26 -7.71 -11.94
N VAL A 83 -11.43 -8.05 -11.42
CA VAL A 83 -12.65 -7.25 -11.62
C VAL A 83 -13.10 -6.58 -10.33
N ILE A 84 -13.14 -7.34 -9.23
CA ILE A 84 -13.73 -6.88 -7.97
C ILE A 84 -12.72 -6.00 -7.23
N LYS A 85 -11.49 -6.50 -7.04
CA LYS A 85 -10.43 -5.81 -6.29
C LYS A 85 -10.15 -4.40 -6.80
N PRO A 86 -9.99 -4.13 -8.11
CA PRO A 86 -9.68 -2.78 -8.59
C PRO A 86 -10.84 -1.79 -8.41
N LYS A 87 -12.08 -2.29 -8.39
CA LYS A 87 -13.29 -1.46 -8.26
C LYS A 87 -13.75 -1.27 -6.82
N TRP A 88 -13.23 -2.06 -5.87
CA TRP A 88 -13.70 -2.02 -4.50
C TRP A 88 -13.13 -0.80 -3.75
N PRO A 89 -13.95 0.18 -3.36
CA PRO A 89 -13.45 1.35 -2.68
C PRO A 89 -13.01 0.97 -1.26
N SER A 90 -11.74 1.21 -0.93
CA SER A 90 -11.25 1.15 0.45
C SER A 90 -11.91 2.22 1.33
N GLY A 91 -12.44 3.29 0.69
CA GLY A 91 -12.94 4.49 1.36
C GLY A 91 -11.83 5.42 1.84
N ARG A 92 -10.56 5.09 1.59
CA ARG A 92 -9.40 5.94 1.85
C ARG A 92 -8.75 6.31 0.51
N PHE A 93 -8.45 7.58 0.31
CA PHE A 93 -7.74 8.03 -0.89
C PHE A 93 -7.01 9.34 -0.63
N VAL A 94 -5.98 9.58 -1.44
CA VAL A 94 -5.32 10.87 -1.54
C VAL A 94 -5.81 11.52 -2.85
N LEU A 95 -6.30 12.75 -2.79
CA LEU A 95 -6.45 13.58 -3.99
C LEU A 95 -5.29 14.56 -4.04
N LEU A 96 -4.64 14.59 -5.19
CA LEU A 96 -3.57 15.51 -5.50
C LEU A 96 -4.10 16.52 -6.50
N ASP A 97 -4.06 17.78 -6.12
CA ASP A 97 -4.44 18.93 -6.94
C ASP A 97 -3.22 19.86 -7.09
N ALA A 98 -3.29 20.80 -8.02
CA ALA A 98 -2.27 21.80 -8.28
C ALA A 98 -2.02 22.74 -7.10
N SER A 99 -2.97 22.85 -6.16
CA SER A 99 -2.91 23.76 -5.00
C SER A 99 -2.85 23.05 -3.65
N GLN A 100 -3.29 21.79 -3.57
CA GLN A 100 -3.43 21.08 -2.30
C GLN A 100 -3.33 19.56 -2.44
N LEU A 101 -3.04 18.90 -1.32
CA LEU A 101 -3.23 17.47 -1.11
C LEU A 101 -4.35 17.25 -0.10
N LEU A 102 -5.35 16.48 -0.50
CA LEU A 102 -6.45 16.06 0.36
C LEU A 102 -6.29 14.59 0.70
N PHE A 103 -6.11 14.27 1.98
CA PHE A 103 -6.23 12.92 2.48
C PHE A 103 -7.63 12.69 3.05
N ARG A 104 -8.39 11.79 2.45
CA ARG A 104 -9.68 11.36 2.96
C ARG A 104 -9.58 9.98 3.55
N ASP A 105 -10.04 9.86 4.79
CA ASP A 105 -10.18 8.59 5.49
C ASP A 105 -11.64 8.49 5.95
N LYS A 106 -12.38 7.47 5.52
CA LYS A 106 -13.78 7.29 5.91
C LYS A 106 -14.01 7.30 7.44
N ARG A 107 -12.99 6.95 8.23
CA ARG A 107 -13.08 6.90 9.70
C ARG A 107 -12.69 8.20 10.39
N ARG A 108 -12.00 9.12 9.70
CA ARG A 108 -11.48 10.36 10.25
C ARG A 108 -12.01 11.57 9.47
N LYS A 109 -11.74 12.77 9.98
CA LYS A 109 -11.99 13.99 9.23
C LYS A 109 -11.02 14.07 8.05
N GLU A 110 -11.49 14.67 6.96
CA GLU A 110 -10.65 15.01 5.82
C GLU A 110 -9.48 15.90 6.28
N THR A 111 -8.28 15.57 5.82
CA THR A 111 -7.06 16.29 6.17
C THR A 111 -6.48 16.92 4.91
N THR A 112 -6.48 18.24 4.86
CA THR A 112 -6.01 19.00 3.70
C THR A 112 -4.64 19.62 4.00
N PHE A 113 -3.76 19.58 3.01
CA PHE A 113 -2.46 20.24 3.01
C PHE A 113 -2.41 21.22 1.84
N SER A 114 -2.12 22.49 2.13
CA SER A 114 -1.95 23.53 1.12
C SER A 114 -0.51 23.56 0.65
N TRP A 115 -0.27 23.66 -0.66
CA TRP A 115 1.07 23.86 -1.21
C TRP A 115 1.59 25.28 -1.04
N ALA A 116 0.70 26.24 -0.73
CA ALA A 116 1.08 27.63 -0.46
C ALA A 116 1.69 27.81 0.95
N ASP A 117 1.39 26.89 1.87
CA ASP A 117 1.90 26.91 3.23
C ASP A 117 3.11 25.97 3.37
N PRO A 118 4.06 26.24 4.28
CA PRO A 118 5.16 25.33 4.55
C PRO A 118 4.64 23.93 4.90
N LEU A 119 5.09 22.93 4.13
CA LEU A 119 4.79 21.52 4.36
C LEU A 119 6.08 20.83 4.80
N ASP A 120 6.12 20.31 6.02
CA ASP A 120 7.24 19.50 6.46
C ASP A 120 6.97 18.03 6.11
N PHE A 121 7.99 17.34 5.62
CA PHE A 121 7.92 15.90 5.42
C PHE A 121 9.12 15.17 6.01
N TYR A 122 8.85 13.96 6.50
CA TYR A 122 9.82 13.07 7.11
C TYR A 122 9.76 11.73 6.40
N ALA A 123 10.88 11.25 5.86
CA ALA A 123 10.95 10.00 5.12
C ALA A 123 11.89 9.01 5.81
N TRP A 124 11.42 7.79 6.03
CA TRP A 124 12.21 6.73 6.65
C TRP A 124 11.92 5.37 6.04
N TYR A 125 12.85 4.44 6.22
CA TYR A 125 12.66 3.06 5.77
C TYR A 125 13.25 2.05 6.73
N PHE A 126 12.76 0.81 6.67
CA PHE A 126 13.38 -0.32 7.35
C PHE A 126 13.18 -1.64 6.60
N PRO A 127 14.14 -2.58 6.68
CA PRO A 127 13.99 -3.90 6.09
C PRO A 127 13.01 -4.78 6.88
N ILE A 128 12.20 -5.53 6.14
CA ILE A 128 11.26 -6.51 6.66
C ILE A 128 12.04 -7.77 7.04
N ALA A 129 12.20 -7.99 8.35
CA ALA A 129 13.00 -9.09 8.88
C ALA A 129 12.33 -10.46 8.74
N LYS A 130 11.00 -10.53 8.72
CA LYS A 130 10.21 -11.76 8.62
C LYS A 130 9.23 -11.66 7.47
N ARG A 131 9.12 -12.72 6.67
CA ARG A 131 8.13 -12.83 5.60
C ARG A 131 6.72 -12.57 6.14
N ARG A 132 5.97 -11.73 5.45
CA ARG A 132 4.53 -11.54 5.63
C ARG A 132 3.80 -12.08 4.41
N THR A 133 2.48 -12.20 4.48
CA THR A 133 1.65 -12.81 3.42
C THR A 133 1.87 -12.20 2.03
N ARG A 134 2.24 -10.91 1.93
CA ARG A 134 2.44 -10.19 0.65
C ARG A 134 3.81 -9.52 0.49
N VAL A 135 4.64 -9.60 1.52
CA VAL A 135 5.92 -8.88 1.57
C VAL A 135 7.00 -9.88 1.93
N GLU A 136 7.97 -10.05 1.04
CA GLU A 136 9.04 -11.00 1.25
C GLU A 136 10.03 -10.50 2.31
N ARG A 137 10.79 -11.44 2.86
CA ARG A 137 11.89 -11.08 3.76
C ARG A 137 12.93 -10.30 2.96
N GLY A 138 13.41 -9.19 3.51
CA GLY A 138 14.42 -8.34 2.87
C GLY A 138 13.85 -7.14 2.13
N TRP A 139 12.56 -7.14 1.80
CA TRP A 139 11.88 -5.95 1.27
C TRP A 139 11.95 -4.77 2.25
N TYR A 140 11.85 -3.55 1.74
CA TYR A 140 11.81 -2.34 2.54
C TYR A 140 10.37 -1.87 2.75
N CYS A 141 10.03 -1.53 3.99
CA CYS A 141 8.91 -0.64 4.27
C CYS A 141 9.45 0.79 4.16
N ALA A 142 9.02 1.55 3.15
CA ALA A 142 9.35 2.95 2.98
C ALA A 142 8.13 3.79 3.37
N ALA A 143 8.33 4.80 4.20
CA ALA A 143 7.26 5.61 4.75
C ALA A 143 7.62 7.09 4.66
N VAL A 144 6.58 7.90 4.50
CA VAL A 144 6.64 9.35 4.57
C VAL A 144 5.55 9.85 5.50
N GLN A 145 5.88 10.83 6.34
CA GLN A 145 4.92 11.57 7.14
C GLN A 145 4.90 13.02 6.68
N LEU A 146 3.71 13.51 6.35
CA LEU A 146 3.44 14.90 6.02
C LEU A 146 2.90 15.62 7.25
N GLN A 147 3.41 16.82 7.51
CA GLN A 147 3.03 17.63 8.66
C GLN A 147 2.81 19.10 8.24
N GLN A 148 1.65 19.66 8.60
CA GLN A 148 1.31 21.08 8.39
C GLN A 148 0.23 21.52 9.37
N ASN A 149 0.41 22.62 10.10
CA ASN A 149 -0.61 23.21 10.99
C ASN A 149 -1.30 22.16 11.89
N GLU A 150 -0.51 21.37 12.63
CA GLU A 150 -0.94 20.25 13.49
C GLU A 150 -1.55 19.03 12.78
N ARG A 151 -1.78 19.12 11.46
CA ARG A 151 -2.25 18.00 10.64
C ARG A 151 -1.08 17.07 10.34
N VAL A 152 -1.32 15.78 10.50
CA VAL A 152 -0.32 14.73 10.27
C VAL A 152 -0.95 13.60 9.48
N VAL A 153 -0.29 13.20 8.39
CA VAL A 153 -0.68 12.02 7.60
C VAL A 153 0.57 11.19 7.32
N SER A 154 0.49 9.89 7.61
CA SER A 154 1.56 8.94 7.32
C SER A 154 1.15 8.02 6.18
N LEU A 155 1.96 7.97 5.14
CA LEU A 155 1.74 7.14 3.96
C LEU A 155 2.96 6.24 3.77
N TYR A 156 2.76 5.01 3.32
CA TYR A 156 3.85 4.05 3.20
C TYR A 156 3.64 3.08 2.05
N THR A 157 4.71 2.40 1.65
CA THR A 157 4.69 1.36 0.64
C THR A 157 5.72 0.29 0.95
N PHE A 158 5.60 -0.86 0.30
CA PHE A 158 6.58 -1.95 0.38
C PHE A 158 7.35 -2.06 -0.93
N LEU A 159 8.66 -1.87 -0.86
CA LEU A 159 9.56 -1.88 -2.00
C LEU A 159 10.43 -3.13 -1.98
N ASP A 160 10.52 -3.79 -3.12
CA ASP A 160 11.60 -4.73 -3.40
C ASP A 160 12.95 -3.98 -3.36
N PRO A 161 14.04 -4.56 -2.81
CA PRO A 161 15.35 -3.91 -2.79
C PRO A 161 15.84 -3.45 -4.17
N ASP A 162 15.56 -4.21 -5.23
CA ASP A 162 15.96 -3.87 -6.60
C ASP A 162 15.19 -2.62 -7.05
N LYS A 163 13.87 -2.59 -6.82
CA LYS A 163 13.03 -1.41 -7.12
C LYS A 163 13.39 -0.20 -6.28
N ALA A 164 13.82 -0.40 -5.05
CA ALA A 164 14.28 0.71 -4.20
C ALA A 164 15.59 1.32 -4.72
N SER A 165 16.42 0.52 -5.40
CA SER A 165 17.65 1.01 -6.05
C SER A 165 17.37 1.84 -7.31
N ASP A 166 16.22 1.64 -7.95
CA ASP A 166 15.76 2.46 -9.09
C ASP A 166 15.31 3.86 -8.68
N ILE A 167 15.07 4.10 -7.38
CA ILE A 167 14.66 5.41 -6.85
C ILE A 167 15.92 6.26 -6.64
N PRO A 168 16.07 7.38 -7.36
CA PRO A 168 17.25 8.24 -7.21
C PRO A 168 17.42 8.69 -5.76
N HIS A 169 18.64 8.55 -5.23
CA HIS A 169 19.01 8.99 -3.88
C HIS A 169 18.17 8.36 -2.75
N PHE A 170 17.59 7.17 -2.93
CA PHE A 170 16.73 6.54 -1.92
C PHE A 170 17.35 6.52 -0.52
N LYS A 171 18.61 6.09 -0.39
CA LYS A 171 19.30 5.99 0.90
C LYS A 171 19.67 7.33 1.52
N GLU A 172 19.76 8.39 0.71
CA GLU A 172 20.04 9.75 1.17
C GLU A 172 18.74 10.44 1.60
N ARG A 173 17.63 10.16 0.91
CA ARG A 173 16.31 10.73 1.17
C ARG A 173 15.58 10.07 2.35
N PHE A 174 15.75 8.76 2.50
CA PHE A 174 15.08 8.00 3.55
C PHE A 174 16.05 7.64 4.67
N ILE A 175 15.74 8.06 5.89
CA ILE A 175 16.54 7.65 7.06
C ILE A 175 16.24 6.19 7.39
N LYS A 176 17.29 5.38 7.50
CA LYS A 176 17.14 3.99 7.94
C LYS A 176 16.74 3.95 9.41
N LEU A 177 15.51 3.51 9.68
CA LEU A 177 15.02 3.33 11.04
C LEU A 177 15.74 2.14 11.68
N ARG A 178 16.50 2.40 12.74
CA ARG A 178 17.19 1.37 13.53
C ARG A 178 16.25 0.71 14.51
N LYS A 179 16.64 -0.45 15.05
CA LYS A 179 15.84 -1.11 16.10
C LYS A 179 15.97 -0.32 17.39
N ARG A 180 14.90 -0.30 18.21
CA ARG A 180 14.93 0.33 19.53
C ARG A 180 16.07 -0.16 20.44
N LYS A 181 16.44 -1.45 20.33
CA LYS A 181 17.54 -2.03 21.10
C LYS A 181 18.92 -1.47 20.73
N GLU A 182 19.07 -0.92 19.53
CA GLU A 182 20.33 -0.32 19.04
C GLU A 182 20.41 1.18 19.38
N MET A 183 19.40 1.73 20.06
CA MET A 183 19.33 3.17 20.34
C MET A 183 20.27 3.62 21.45
N ASP A 184 20.54 2.77 22.44
CA ASP A 184 21.45 3.12 23.55
C ASP A 184 22.87 3.34 23.02
N ASP A 185 23.32 2.46 22.11
CA ASP A 185 24.61 2.58 21.44
C ASP A 185 24.69 3.86 20.59
N VAL A 186 23.63 4.17 19.83
CA VAL A 186 23.57 5.39 19.03
C VAL A 186 23.56 6.63 19.92
N LYS A 187 22.84 6.60 21.04
CA LYS A 187 22.78 7.73 21.99
C LYS A 187 24.14 8.02 22.63
N ALA A 188 24.93 6.98 22.89
CA ALA A 188 26.28 7.13 23.41
C ALA A 188 27.23 7.79 22.39
N PHE A 189 27.09 7.46 21.10
CA PHE A 189 27.98 7.96 20.04
C PHE A 189 27.52 9.30 19.42
N ASP A 190 26.23 9.43 19.12
CA ASP A 190 25.62 10.59 18.48
C ASP A 190 24.23 10.89 19.09
N PRO A 191 24.18 11.76 20.12
CA PRO A 191 22.93 12.16 20.75
C PRO A 191 21.92 12.83 19.80
N ARG A 192 22.40 13.52 18.74
CA ARG A 192 21.52 14.20 17.78
C ARG A 192 20.81 13.18 16.90
N LEU A 193 21.54 12.20 16.37
CA LEU A 193 20.95 11.10 15.62
C LEU A 193 19.98 10.28 16.49
N ALA A 194 20.31 10.05 17.76
CA ALA A 194 19.39 9.37 18.68
C ALA A 194 18.07 10.13 18.90
N ALA A 195 18.11 11.46 18.99
CA ALA A 195 16.90 12.28 19.07
C ALA A 195 16.05 12.18 17.79
N GLN A 196 16.70 12.24 16.62
CA GLN A 196 16.01 12.05 15.33
C GLN A 196 15.35 10.66 15.22
N LEU A 197 16.07 9.60 15.58
CA LEU A 197 15.54 8.23 15.60
C LEU A 197 14.39 8.05 16.59
N THR A 198 14.45 8.71 17.75
CA THR A 198 13.35 8.72 18.73
C THR A 198 12.10 9.31 18.11
N ARG A 199 12.24 10.45 17.41
CA ARG A 199 11.13 11.09 16.68
C ARG A 199 10.58 10.17 15.59
N LEU A 200 11.45 9.53 14.80
CA LEU A 200 11.04 8.57 13.78
C LEU A 200 10.30 7.36 14.36
N HIS A 201 10.71 6.85 15.53
CA HIS A 201 9.96 5.78 16.20
C HIS A 201 8.56 6.20 16.63
N LYS A 202 8.37 7.46 17.03
CA LYS A 202 7.03 8.00 17.31
C LYS A 202 6.20 8.07 16.02
N MET A 203 6.78 8.55 14.94
CA MET A 203 6.15 8.60 13.61
C MET A 203 5.80 7.22 13.08
N GLU A 204 6.67 6.24 13.31
CA GLU A 204 6.45 4.84 12.93
C GLU A 204 5.29 4.21 13.72
N ASN A 205 5.15 4.54 15.01
CA ASN A 205 3.97 4.10 15.77
C ASN A 205 2.68 4.73 15.20
N GLU A 206 2.71 6.01 14.82
CA GLU A 206 1.56 6.68 14.19
C GLU A 206 1.22 6.04 12.84
N ARG A 207 2.22 5.73 12.02
CA ARG A 207 2.07 4.98 10.76
C ARG A 207 1.45 3.60 11.01
N TRP A 208 1.88 2.89 12.06
CA TRP A 208 1.30 1.58 12.38
C TRP A 208 -0.20 1.67 12.71
N LEU A 209 -0.62 2.71 13.43
CA LEU A 209 -2.01 2.88 13.88
C LEU A 209 -2.91 3.49 12.80
N HIS A 210 -2.38 4.44 12.03
CA HIS A 210 -3.16 5.35 11.19
C HIS A 210 -2.63 5.49 9.77
N GLY A 211 -1.49 4.88 9.46
CA GLY A 211 -0.87 4.96 8.15
C GLY A 211 -1.75 4.40 7.04
N GLY A 212 -1.58 4.95 5.85
CA GLY A 212 -2.18 4.44 4.62
C GLY A 212 -1.14 3.79 3.71
N GLU A 213 -1.40 2.56 3.27
CA GLU A 213 -0.57 1.88 2.29
C GLU A 213 -0.88 2.39 0.88
N LEU A 214 0.14 2.80 0.13
CA LEU A 214 0.06 3.17 -1.27
C LEU A 214 0.73 2.11 -2.14
N SER A 215 0.29 2.01 -3.40
CA SER A 215 1.04 1.25 -4.41
C SER A 215 2.42 1.88 -4.62
N ASN A 216 3.39 1.11 -5.10
CA ASN A 216 4.75 1.60 -5.30
C ASN A 216 4.78 2.81 -6.26
N GLN A 217 3.95 2.78 -7.31
CA GLN A 217 3.83 3.86 -8.28
C GLN A 217 3.22 5.12 -7.64
N ASP A 218 2.08 4.97 -6.95
CA ASP A 218 1.40 6.10 -6.29
C ASP A 218 2.27 6.74 -5.21
N PHE A 219 3.03 5.93 -4.47
CA PHE A 219 3.97 6.42 -3.47
C PHE A 219 5.08 7.27 -4.09
N LEU A 220 5.61 6.87 -5.25
CA LEU A 220 6.63 7.64 -5.94
C LEU A 220 6.06 8.93 -6.54
N THR A 221 4.86 8.89 -7.11
CA THR A 221 4.13 10.08 -7.56
C THR A 221 3.96 11.08 -6.42
N LEU A 222 3.55 10.59 -5.25
CA LEU A 222 3.43 11.41 -4.04
C LEU A 222 4.78 12.01 -3.63
N MET A 223 5.84 11.21 -3.60
CA MET A 223 7.17 11.68 -3.19
C MET A 223 7.70 12.79 -4.10
N GLN A 224 7.51 12.68 -5.42
CA GLN A 224 7.92 13.74 -6.36
C GLN A 224 7.22 15.07 -6.07
N LEU A 225 5.93 15.02 -5.74
CA LEU A 225 5.15 16.21 -5.37
C LEU A 225 5.61 16.81 -4.04
N VAL A 226 5.77 15.97 -3.04
CA VAL A 226 6.17 16.39 -1.69
C VAL A 226 7.59 16.96 -1.70
N GLU A 227 8.50 16.43 -2.51
CA GLU A 227 9.85 16.98 -2.65
C GLU A 227 9.86 18.33 -3.37
N ARG A 228 8.91 18.56 -4.29
CA ARG A 228 8.80 19.84 -5.01
C ARG A 228 8.26 20.96 -4.15
N HIS A 229 7.32 20.66 -3.26
CA HIS A 229 6.58 21.67 -2.47
C HIS A 229 6.94 21.68 -0.98
N GLY A 230 7.46 20.58 -0.46
CA GLY A 230 7.75 20.37 0.95
C GLY A 230 9.19 20.64 1.32
N ARG A 231 9.41 20.81 2.62
CA ARG A 231 10.72 20.92 3.26
C ARG A 231 11.03 19.62 3.96
N TYR A 232 12.24 19.11 3.75
CA TYR A 232 12.68 17.91 4.43
C TYR A 232 12.94 18.21 5.90
N GLY A 233 12.17 17.60 6.80
CA GLY A 233 12.13 17.97 8.21
C GLY A 233 13.38 17.61 9.03
N PHE A 234 14.36 16.90 8.44
CA PHE A 234 15.66 16.63 9.07
C PHE A 234 16.80 17.51 8.53
N GLY A 235 16.53 18.41 7.59
CA GLY A 235 17.55 19.22 6.90
C GLY A 235 17.92 20.55 7.59
N SER A 236 17.72 20.68 8.90
CA SER A 236 18.03 21.91 9.66
C SER A 236 19.31 21.82 10.46
#